data_AF-A0A6J6RGW1-F1
#
_entry.id   AF-A0A6J6RGW1-F1
#
_cell.length_a   1.000
_cell.length_b   1.000
_cell.length_c   1.000
_cell.angle_alpha   90.00
_cell.angle_beta   90.00
_cell.angle_gamma   90.00
#
_symmetry.space_group_name_H-M   'P 1'
#
loop_
_entity.id
_entity.type
_entity.pdbx_description
1 polymer ?
#
loop_
_entity_poly.entity_id
_entity_poly.type
_entity_poly.pdbx_seq_one_letter_code
_entity_poly.pdbx_strand_id
1 'polypeptide(L)' 'MGLATLTHTPNPMGFLNEVFERPVTERPFILFPVGYPAKDCVVPDLVRKPLDQILIVK' A
#
# COMPACT_ATOMS: atom_id res chain seq x y z
N MET A 1 15.56 7.67 3.65
CA MET A 1 15.44 6.33 3.01
C MET A 1 14.69 6.51 1.69
N GLY A 2 15.37 6.62 0.56
CA GLY A 2 14.76 6.84 -0.76
C GLY A 2 14.18 5.57 -1.38
N LEU A 3 13.32 4.86 -0.63
CA LEU A 3 12.68 3.61 -1.05
C LEU A 3 11.26 3.88 -1.57
N ALA A 4 10.74 2.96 -2.36
CA ALA A 4 9.37 2.95 -2.86
C ALA A 4 8.59 1.74 -2.31
N THR A 5 7.26 1.84 -2.36
CA THR A 5 6.34 0.75 -1.98
C THR A 5 5.02 0.83 -2.75
N LEU A 6 4.25 -0.25 -2.71
CA LEU A 6 2.88 -0.33 -3.19
C LEU A 6 1.97 -0.66 -2.01
N THR A 7 1.04 0.23 -1.66
CA THR A 7 0.00 -0.07 -0.68
C THR A 7 -0.95 -1.12 -1.28
N HIS A 8 -0.81 -2.38 -0.88
CA HIS A 8 -1.58 -3.49 -1.43
C HIS A 8 -2.53 -4.07 -0.37
N THR A 9 -3.83 -4.15 -0.69
CA THR A 9 -4.81 -4.88 0.11
C THR A 9 -4.73 -6.37 -0.23
N PRO A 10 -4.27 -7.25 0.68
CA PRO A 10 -4.05 -8.66 0.35
C PRO A 10 -5.39 -9.40 0.23
N ASN A 11 -5.88 -9.65 -0.99
CA ASN A 11 -7.11 -10.42 -1.21
C ASN A 11 -6.81 -11.60 -2.15
N PRO A 12 -7.01 -12.87 -1.73
CA PRO A 12 -7.59 -13.35 -0.47
C PRO A 12 -6.67 -13.24 0.77
N MET A 13 -7.20 -12.77 1.91
CA MET A 13 -6.44 -12.50 3.15
C MET A 13 -6.01 -13.77 3.92
N GLY A 14 -6.81 -14.83 3.88
CA GLY A 14 -6.65 -15.99 4.78
C GLY A 14 -5.32 -16.72 4.65
N PHE A 15 -4.78 -16.81 3.44
CA PHE A 15 -3.54 -17.55 3.18
C PHE A 15 -2.33 -16.95 3.91
N LEU A 16 -2.30 -15.63 4.13
CA LEU A 16 -1.19 -14.97 4.81
C LEU A 16 -1.12 -15.33 6.30
N ASN A 17 -2.27 -15.59 6.93
CA ASN A 17 -2.27 -16.06 8.32
C ASN A 17 -1.67 -17.47 8.42
N GLU A 18 -1.97 -18.34 7.45
CA GLU A 18 -1.40 -19.69 7.41
C GLU A 18 0.11 -19.65 7.15
N VAL A 19 0.56 -18.92 6.12
CA VAL A 19 1.98 -18.86 5.73
C VAL A 19 2.86 -18.20 6.79
N PHE A 20 2.35 -17.18 7.49
CA PHE A 20 3.10 -16.50 8.56
C PHE A 20 2.75 -17.02 9.96
N GLU A 21 2.00 -18.13 10.05
CA GLU A 21 1.60 -18.75 11.31
C GLU A 21 0.97 -17.76 12.31
N ARG A 22 0.16 -16.83 11.79
CA ARG A 22 -0.53 -15.83 12.61
C ARG A 22 -1.76 -16.44 13.29
N PRO A 23 -2.04 -16.07 14.55
CA PRO A 23 -3.21 -16.57 15.26
C PRO A 23 -4.51 -16.11 14.58
N VAL A 24 -5.59 -16.85 14.79
CA VAL A 24 -6.92 -16.55 14.21
C VAL A 24 -7.49 -15.20 14.64
N THR A 25 -6.96 -14.62 15.72
CA THR A 25 -7.33 -13.28 16.22
C THR A 25 -6.67 -12.15 15.45
N GLU A 26 -5.68 -12.46 14.62
CA GLU A 26 -5.02 -11.48 13.75
C GLU A 26 -5.54 -11.57 12.32
N ARG A 27 -5.56 -10.41 11.66
CA ARG A 27 -5.97 -10.29 10.26
C ARG A 27 -4.94 -9.46 9.51
N PRO A 28 -4.48 -9.90 8.33
CA PRO A 28 -3.62 -9.08 7.48
C PRO A 28 -4.38 -7.81 7.09
N PHE A 29 -3.74 -6.66 7.24
CA PHE A 29 -4.37 -5.37 6.93
C PHE A 29 -3.86 -4.81 5.61
N ILE A 30 -2.55 -4.59 5.51
CA ILE A 30 -1.89 -4.07 4.31
C ILE A 30 -0.57 -4.80 4.11
N LEU A 31 -0.24 -5.08 2.85
CA LEU A 31 1.07 -5.56 2.43
C LEU A 31 1.88 -4.40 1.83
N PHE A 32 3.12 -4.25 2.29
CA PHE A 32 4.08 -3.27 1.77
C PHE A 32 5.30 -4.01 1.20
N PRO A 33 5.39 -4.21 -0.13
CA PRO A 33 6.66 -4.55 -0.76
C PRO A 33 7.56 -3.30 -0.69
N VAL A 34 8.76 -3.41 -0.12
CA VAL A 34 9.66 -2.27 0.10
C VAL A 34 10.97 -2.50 -0.63
N GLY A 35 11.42 -1.50 -1.39
CA GLY A 35 12.70 -1.58 -2.10
C GLY A 35 12.99 -0.36 -2.96
N TYR A 36 14.07 -0.41 -3.72
CA TYR A 36 14.34 0.56 -4.78
C TYR A 36 13.50 0.21 -6.02
N PRO A 37 13.00 1.20 -6.77
CA PRO A 37 12.30 0.94 -8.02
C PRO A 37 13.24 0.30 -9.05
N ALA A 38 12.68 -0.51 -9.94
CA ALA A 38 13.39 -0.96 -11.13
C ALA A 38 13.87 0.25 -11.97
N LYS A 39 14.93 0.07 -12.75
CA LYS A 39 15.52 1.16 -13.57
C LYS A 39 14.54 1.72 -14.60
N ASP A 40 13.60 0.90 -15.06
CA ASP A 40 12.57 1.18 -16.05
C ASP A 40 11.16 1.25 -15.43
N CYS A 41 11.07 1.44 -14.12
CA CYS A 41 9.80 1.58 -13.42
C CYS A 41 8.97 2.74 -14.00
N VAL A 42 7.72 2.46 -14.33
CA VAL A 42 6.74 3.46 -14.79
C VAL A 42 5.62 3.62 -13.77
N VAL A 43 5.03 4.81 -13.72
CA VAL A 43 3.85 5.13 -12.93
C VAL A 43 2.78 5.75 -13.81
N PRO A 44 1.48 5.58 -13.49
CA PRO A 44 0.43 6.31 -14.19
C PRO A 44 0.55 7.82 -13.94
N ASP A 45 0.22 8.61 -14.96
CA ASP A 45 0.22 10.07 -14.88
C ASP A 45 -1.04 10.57 -14.14
N LEU A 46 -1.02 10.46 -12.81
CA LEU A 46 -2.12 10.86 -11.92
C LEU A 46 -1.86 12.24 -11.32
N VAL A 47 -2.86 13.11 -11.38
CA VAL A 47 -2.82 14.44 -10.76
C VAL A 47 -3.56 14.41 -9.42
N ARG A 48 -2.90 14.87 -8.34
CA ARG A 48 -3.55 15.02 -7.03
C ARG A 48 -4.56 16.17 -7.07
N LYS A 49 -5.62 16.05 -6.26
CA LYS A 49 -6.58 17.14 -6.07
C LYS A 49 -5.86 18.38 -5.47
N PRO A 50 -6.15 19.60 -5.95
CA PRO A 50 -5.65 20.83 -5.35
C PRO A 50 -6.25 21.05 -3.94
N LEU A 51 -5.59 21.91 -3.15
CA LEU A 51 -5.90 22.09 -1.72
C LEU A 51 -7.34 22.56 -1.48
N ASP A 52 -7.83 23.48 -2.29
CA ASP A 52 -9.18 24.05 -2.26
C ASP A 52 -10.29 23.02 -2.49
N GLN A 53 -9.97 21.87 -3.10
CA GLN A 53 -10.91 20.76 -3.27
C GLN A 53 -10.96 19.80 -2.07
N ILE A 54 -10.01 19.88 -1.14
CA ILE A 54 -9.89 18.91 -0.03
C ILE A 54 -9.87 19.56 1.36
N LEU A 55 -9.60 20.87 1.47
CA LEU A 55 -9.60 21.61 2.73
C LEU A 55 -10.84 22.52 2.82
N ILE A 56 -11.62 22.34 3.89
CA ILE A 56 -12.73 23.22 4.26
C ILE A 56 -12.35 23.94 5.55
N VAL A 57 -12.18 25.25 5.49
CA VAL A 57 -12.00 26.10 6.67
C VAL A 57 -13.36 26.65 7.07
N LYS A 58 -13.79 26.36 8.29
CA LYS A 58 -15.02 26.89 8.89
C LYS A 58 -14.71 28.11 9.74
#